data_AF-A0AAV5F5W3-F1
#
_entry.id   AF-A0AAV5F5W3-F1
#
_cell.length_a   1.000
_cell.length_b   1.000
_cell.length_c   1.000
_cell.angle_alpha   90.00
_cell.angle_beta   90.00
_cell.angle_gamma   90.00
#
_symmetry.space_group_name_H-M   'P 1'
#
loop_
_entity.id
_entity.type
_entity.pdbx_description
1 polymer ?
#
loop_
_entity_poly.entity_id
_entity_poly.type
_entity_poly.pdbx_seq_one_letter_code
_entity_poly.pdbx_strand_id
1 'polypeptide(L)'
;MEDADTVPSSSYPDRITVTAKGRKAWRSLLRGRKHARDDRDLRKLLLRVIRGHYIDAISRLPADVLTTAPARGLLVAGHCYGPLRPVENIIVNSLWYAAAFPFRSDDPIDVAVITADSIARLAHRSLDGLLACLRHYCPDLSHDDALYHL
;
A
#
# COMPACT_ATOMS: atom_id res chain seq x y z
N MET A 1 5.94 39.57 -71.53
CA MET A 1 6.38 38.17 -71.62
C MET A 1 7.41 38.02 -70.54
N GLU A 2 6.93 37.76 -69.32
CA GLU A 2 7.72 37.48 -68.14
C GLU A 2 6.83 36.60 -67.26
N ASP A 3 7.42 35.49 -66.84
CA ASP A 3 6.74 34.25 -66.52
C ASP A 3 6.08 34.25 -65.14
N ALA A 4 4.97 33.53 -65.09
CA ALA A 4 4.16 33.31 -63.90
C ALA A 4 4.73 32.14 -63.09
N ASP A 5 5.31 32.40 -61.93
CA ASP A 5 5.55 31.38 -60.91
C ASP A 5 4.59 31.57 -59.73
N THR A 6 3.47 30.89 -59.86
CA THR A 6 2.50 30.65 -58.78
C THR A 6 3.02 29.52 -57.90
N VAL A 7 3.45 29.83 -56.68
CA VAL A 7 3.76 28.82 -55.66
C VAL A 7 2.50 28.56 -54.82
N PRO A 8 2.04 27.30 -54.65
CA PRO A 8 0.75 27.00 -54.06
C PRO A 8 0.79 27.09 -52.53
N SER A 9 -0.31 27.60 -51.98
CA SER A 9 -0.60 27.66 -50.54
C SER A 9 -0.47 26.28 -49.90
N SER A 10 0.58 26.08 -49.10
CA SER A 10 0.67 24.96 -48.17
C SER A 10 -0.32 25.21 -47.02
N SER A 11 -1.54 24.71 -47.20
CA SER A 11 -2.57 24.60 -46.17
C SER A 11 -2.14 23.51 -45.18
N TYR A 12 -1.28 23.85 -44.24
CA TYR A 12 -1.11 23.05 -43.03
C TYR A 12 -2.37 23.20 -42.18
N PRO A 13 -3.06 22.12 -41.79
CA PRO A 13 -4.19 22.24 -40.89
C PRO A 13 -3.69 22.77 -39.55
N ASP A 14 -4.51 23.67 -39.03
CA ASP A 14 -4.36 24.47 -37.84
C ASP A 14 -3.57 23.81 -36.72
N ARG A 15 -2.66 24.59 -36.13
CA ARG A 15 -2.33 24.47 -34.72
C ARG A 15 -3.64 24.29 -33.96
N ILE A 16 -3.88 23.10 -33.44
CA ILE A 16 -5.00 22.84 -32.52
C ILE A 16 -4.88 23.87 -31.40
N THR A 17 -5.68 24.93 -31.47
CA THR A 17 -5.70 25.97 -30.45
C THR A 17 -6.39 25.34 -29.27
N VAL A 18 -5.59 24.76 -28.37
CA VAL A 18 -6.12 24.20 -27.13
C VAL A 18 -6.78 25.35 -26.39
N THR A 19 -8.12 25.34 -26.38
CA THR A 19 -8.93 26.38 -25.75
C THR A 19 -8.44 26.59 -24.32
N ALA A 20 -8.58 27.80 -23.79
CA ALA A 20 -8.19 28.08 -22.40
C ALA A 20 -8.85 27.11 -21.40
N LYS A 21 -10.08 26.67 -21.71
CA LYS A 21 -10.82 25.62 -21.00
C LYS A 21 -10.14 24.25 -21.11
N GLY A 22 -9.73 23.85 -22.33
CA GLY A 22 -8.92 22.66 -22.56
C GLY A 22 -7.64 22.68 -21.74
N ARG A 23 -6.84 23.75 -21.79
CA ARG A 23 -5.56 23.85 -21.04
C ARG A 23 -5.72 23.72 -19.52
N LYS A 24 -6.83 24.20 -18.94
CA LYS A 24 -7.13 23.99 -17.52
C LYS A 24 -7.50 22.53 -17.23
N ALA A 25 -8.32 21.91 -18.07
CA ALA A 25 -8.67 20.49 -17.95
C ALA A 25 -7.44 19.58 -18.08
N TRP A 26 -6.57 19.82 -19.06
CA TRP A 26 -5.29 19.10 -19.23
C TRP A 26 -4.39 19.23 -17.99
N ARG A 27 -4.27 20.43 -17.41
CA ARG A 27 -3.50 20.64 -16.18
C ARG A 27 -4.10 19.90 -14.98
N SER A 28 -5.43 19.87 -14.86
CA SER A 28 -6.10 19.11 -13.80
C SER A 28 -5.87 17.61 -13.95
N LEU A 29 -5.96 17.07 -15.17
CA LEU A 29 -5.69 15.66 -15.47
C LEU A 29 -4.24 15.28 -15.23
N LEU A 30 -3.28 16.14 -15.57
CA LEU A 30 -1.86 15.91 -15.31
C LEU A 30 -1.55 15.97 -13.81
N ARG A 31 -2.16 16.93 -13.09
CA ARG A 31 -2.04 17.00 -11.62
C ARG A 31 -2.61 15.74 -10.95
N GLY A 32 -3.82 15.31 -11.33
CA GLY A 32 -4.41 14.07 -10.83
C GLY A 32 -3.55 12.84 -11.15
N ARG A 33 -2.97 12.76 -12.36
CA ARG A 33 -2.01 11.70 -12.71
C ARG A 33 -0.73 11.73 -11.89
N LYS A 34 -0.23 12.92 -11.54
CA LYS A 34 0.95 13.08 -10.69
C LYS A 34 0.65 12.62 -9.27
N HIS A 35 -0.43 13.09 -8.65
CA HIS A 35 -0.85 12.67 -7.31
C HIS A 35 -1.05 11.15 -7.24
N ALA A 36 -1.81 10.56 -8.17
CA ALA A 36 -2.00 9.12 -8.20
C ALA A 36 -0.70 8.32 -8.41
N ARG A 37 0.36 8.93 -8.95
CA ARG A 37 1.69 8.31 -9.06
C ARG A 37 2.45 8.41 -7.74
N ASP A 38 2.45 9.59 -7.13
CA ASP A 38 3.08 9.85 -5.83
C ASP A 38 2.46 8.96 -4.74
N ASP A 39 1.12 8.82 -4.70
CA ASP A 39 0.41 7.92 -3.79
C ASP A 39 0.79 6.45 -3.96
N ARG A 40 0.91 5.99 -5.21
CA ARG A 40 1.33 4.60 -5.49
C ARG A 40 2.76 4.35 -5.04
N ASP A 41 3.64 5.32 -5.22
CA ASP A 41 5.03 5.19 -4.85
C ASP A 41 5.21 5.31 -3.33
N LEU A 42 4.44 6.17 -2.66
CA LEU A 42 4.34 6.24 -1.20
C LEU A 42 3.79 4.94 -0.61
N ARG A 43 2.71 4.40 -1.16
CA ARG A 43 2.15 3.10 -0.74
C ARG A 43 3.18 1.98 -0.84
N LYS A 44 3.96 1.92 -1.93
CA LYS A 44 5.05 0.94 -2.07
C LYS A 44 6.13 1.14 -1.02
N LEU A 45 6.49 2.39 -0.71
CA LEU A 45 7.48 2.72 0.31
C LEU A 45 7.00 2.24 1.69
N LEU A 46 5.76 2.56 2.07
CA LEU A 46 5.14 2.13 3.32
C LEU A 46 5.11 0.61 3.42
N LEU A 47 4.70 -0.09 2.36
CA LEU A 47 4.72 -1.55 2.32
C LEU A 47 6.14 -2.12 2.52
N ARG A 48 7.17 -1.46 1.97
CA ARG A 48 8.56 -1.87 2.19
C ARG A 48 8.99 -1.71 3.64
N VAL A 49 8.60 -0.59 4.28
CA VAL A 49 8.86 -0.34 5.70
C VAL A 49 8.13 -1.35 6.59
N ILE A 50 6.84 -1.59 6.35
CA ILE A 50 6.03 -2.55 7.11
C ILE A 50 6.59 -3.96 6.96
N ARG A 51 7.00 -4.38 5.77
CA ARG A 51 7.69 -5.67 5.57
C ARG A 51 8.97 -5.78 6.40
N GLY A 52 9.73 -4.68 6.52
CA GLY A 52 10.89 -4.61 7.41
C GLY A 52 10.52 -4.88 8.88
N HIS A 53 9.42 -4.31 9.36
CA HIS A 53 8.91 -4.60 10.71
C HIS A 53 8.50 -6.05 10.90
N TYR A 54 7.91 -6.70 9.89
CA TYR A 54 7.61 -8.13 9.96
C TYR A 54 8.85 -9.00 10.04
N ILE A 55 9.88 -8.70 9.26
CA ILE A 55 11.15 -9.45 9.29
C ILE A 55 11.82 -9.29 10.67
N ASP A 56 11.83 -8.07 11.22
CA ASP A 56 12.36 -7.76 12.55
C ASP A 56 11.53 -8.38 13.68
N ALA A 57 10.20 -8.47 13.54
CA ALA A 57 9.35 -9.17 14.49
C ALA A 57 9.62 -10.69 14.47
N ILE A 58 9.70 -11.28 13.27
CA ILE A 58 9.97 -12.72 13.09
C ILE A 58 11.35 -13.09 13.64
N SER A 59 12.37 -12.25 13.46
CA SER A 59 13.72 -12.52 13.98
C SER A 59 13.83 -12.46 15.50
N ARG A 60 12.90 -11.78 16.18
CA ARG A 60 12.82 -11.68 17.64
C ARG A 60 11.97 -12.76 18.28
N LEU A 61 11.10 -13.42 17.50
CA LEU A 61 10.35 -14.57 17.98
C LEU A 61 11.31 -15.77 18.09
N PRO A 62 11.35 -16.46 19.23
CA PRO A 62 12.27 -17.57 19.38
C PRO A 62 11.81 -18.74 18.48
N ALA A 63 12.75 -19.48 17.92
CA ALA A 63 12.50 -20.45 16.84
C ALA A 63 11.60 -21.63 17.27
N ASP A 64 11.60 -21.95 18.57
CA ASP A 64 10.71 -22.89 19.24
C ASP A 64 9.25 -22.38 19.36
N VAL A 65 9.07 -21.07 19.38
CA VAL A 65 7.77 -20.39 19.31
C VAL A 65 7.31 -20.24 17.86
N LEU A 66 8.16 -20.33 16.83
CA LEU A 66 7.71 -20.43 15.43
C LEU A 66 7.20 -21.85 15.05
N THR A 67 6.70 -22.60 16.03
CA THR A 67 5.90 -23.82 15.83
C THR A 67 4.52 -23.48 15.21
N THR A 68 3.72 -24.51 14.90
CA THR A 68 2.42 -24.35 14.20
C THR A 68 1.46 -23.34 14.86
N ALA A 69 1.44 -23.25 16.20
CA ALA A 69 0.50 -22.37 16.90
C ALA A 69 0.83 -20.87 16.78
N PRO A 70 2.08 -20.40 17.03
CA PRO A 70 2.37 -18.97 16.93
C PRO A 70 2.64 -18.49 15.50
N ALA A 71 3.04 -19.39 14.59
CA ALA A 71 3.02 -19.10 13.15
C ALA A 71 1.59 -18.81 12.65
N ARG A 72 0.60 -19.58 13.12
CA ARG A 72 -0.82 -19.30 12.86
C ARG A 72 -1.24 -17.96 13.47
N GLY A 73 -0.84 -17.68 14.70
CA GLY A 73 -1.09 -16.38 15.34
C GLY A 73 -0.57 -15.20 14.53
N LEU A 74 0.65 -15.30 14.01
CA LEU A 74 1.24 -14.28 13.15
C LEU A 74 0.44 -14.08 11.85
N LEU A 75 0.05 -15.17 11.19
CA LEU A 75 -0.62 -15.13 9.89
C LEU A 75 -2.08 -14.68 9.97
N VAL A 76 -2.74 -14.93 11.10
CA VAL A 76 -4.15 -14.58 11.30
C VAL A 76 -4.29 -13.20 11.94
N ALA A 77 -3.51 -12.92 12.98
CA ALA A 77 -3.71 -11.75 13.84
C ALA A 77 -2.48 -10.85 14.01
N GLY A 78 -1.30 -11.23 13.52
CA GLY A 78 -0.04 -10.50 13.70
C GLY A 78 0.03 -9.19 12.92
N HIS A 79 -0.89 -8.26 13.17
CA HIS A 79 -0.97 -6.97 12.50
C HIS A 79 -0.10 -5.91 13.18
N CYS A 80 0.38 -4.93 12.40
CA CYS A 80 1.25 -3.87 12.92
C CYS A 80 0.50 -2.65 13.48
N TYR A 81 -0.82 -2.58 13.33
CA TYR A 81 -1.65 -1.54 13.93
C TYR A 81 -1.97 -1.85 15.41
N GLY A 82 -2.11 -0.79 16.21
CA GLY A 82 -2.34 -0.88 17.64
C GLY A 82 -1.63 0.24 18.42
N PRO A 83 -1.74 0.24 19.76
CA PRO A 83 -1.20 1.30 20.61
C PRO A 83 0.33 1.22 20.81
N LEU A 84 0.96 0.09 20.49
CA LEU A 84 2.41 -0.09 20.62
C LEU A 84 3.12 0.29 19.31
N ARG A 85 4.46 0.22 19.30
CA ARG A 85 5.20 0.39 18.04
C ARG A 85 4.96 -0.82 17.13
N PRO A 86 5.18 -0.69 15.80
CA PRO A 86 4.76 -1.69 14.82
C PRO A 86 5.26 -3.12 15.11
N VAL A 87 6.51 -3.25 15.55
CA VAL A 87 7.13 -4.56 15.84
C VAL A 87 6.52 -5.20 17.09
N GLU A 88 6.31 -4.40 18.16
CA GLU A 88 5.66 -4.89 19.37
C GLU A 88 4.20 -5.28 19.13
N ASN A 89 3.45 -4.52 18.32
CA ASN A 89 2.08 -4.91 17.94
C ASN A 89 2.06 -6.25 17.21
N ILE A 90 2.97 -6.47 16.25
CA ILE A 90 3.05 -7.76 15.55
C ILE A 90 3.29 -8.90 16.54
N ILE A 91 4.29 -8.76 17.43
CA ILE A 91 4.64 -9.80 18.40
C ILE A 91 3.48 -10.06 19.37
N VAL A 92 2.95 -9.02 20.00
CA VAL A 92 1.89 -9.14 21.02
C VAL A 92 0.61 -9.70 20.41
N ASN A 93 0.17 -9.21 19.24
CA ASN A 93 -1.04 -9.71 18.59
C ASN A 93 -0.89 -11.19 18.18
N SER A 94 0.31 -11.58 17.71
CA SER A 94 0.59 -12.97 17.34
C SER A 94 0.54 -13.90 18.55
N LEU A 95 1.18 -13.51 19.65
CA LEU A 95 1.21 -14.29 20.89
C LEU A 95 -0.16 -14.35 21.56
N TRP A 96 -0.88 -13.23 21.59
CA TRP A 96 -2.24 -13.18 22.12
C TRP A 96 -3.16 -14.14 21.38
N TYR A 97 -3.12 -14.15 20.05
CA TYR A 97 -3.93 -15.08 19.26
C TYR A 97 -3.54 -16.54 19.52
N ALA A 98 -2.24 -16.83 19.57
CA ALA A 98 -1.76 -18.19 19.86
C ALA A 98 -2.21 -18.68 21.25
N ALA A 99 -2.23 -17.79 22.25
CA ALA A 99 -2.67 -18.10 23.60
C ALA A 99 -4.21 -18.21 23.71
N ALA A 100 -4.96 -17.34 23.03
CA ALA A 100 -6.42 -17.34 23.05
C ALA A 100 -7.02 -18.50 22.23
N PHE A 101 -6.33 -18.93 21.18
CA PHE A 101 -6.76 -19.99 20.27
C PHE A 101 -5.67 -21.08 20.15
N PRO A 102 -5.42 -21.84 21.22
CA PRO A 102 -4.37 -22.85 21.23
C PRO A 102 -4.66 -23.93 20.19
N PHE A 103 -3.61 -24.32 19.45
CA PHE A 103 -3.67 -25.37 18.43
C PHE A 103 -3.97 -26.71 19.10
N ARG A 104 -5.06 -27.38 18.70
CA ARG A 104 -5.41 -28.72 19.19
C ARG A 104 -4.82 -29.75 18.22
N SER A 105 -4.39 -30.89 18.75
CA SER A 105 -3.76 -31.96 17.95
C SER A 105 -4.64 -32.48 16.81
N ASP A 106 -5.96 -32.29 16.92
CA ASP A 106 -6.96 -32.70 15.93
C ASP A 106 -7.28 -31.60 14.90
N ASP A 107 -6.72 -30.40 15.05
CA ASP A 107 -6.93 -29.33 14.08
C ASP A 107 -6.17 -29.68 12.79
N PRO A 108 -6.83 -29.62 11.62
CA PRO A 108 -6.13 -29.78 10.37
C PRO A 108 -4.99 -28.75 10.31
N ILE A 109 -3.77 -29.22 10.06
CA ILE A 109 -2.59 -28.37 9.89
C ILE A 109 -2.79 -27.58 8.58
N ASP A 110 -3.52 -26.47 8.67
CA ASP A 110 -3.67 -25.48 7.61
C ASP A 110 -2.85 -24.23 7.93
N VAL A 111 -1.68 -24.44 8.52
CA VAL A 111 -0.77 -23.33 8.84
C VAL A 111 0.06 -23.08 7.59
N ALA A 112 -0.31 -22.05 6.83
CA ALA A 112 0.51 -21.58 5.72
C ALA A 112 1.94 -21.34 6.23
N VAL A 113 2.95 -21.83 5.51
CA VAL A 113 4.34 -21.56 5.84
C VAL A 113 4.55 -20.03 5.80
N ILE A 114 5.34 -19.49 6.74
CA ILE A 114 5.75 -18.09 6.71
C ILE A 114 6.65 -17.92 5.47
N THR A 115 6.05 -17.41 4.41
CA THR A 115 6.69 -17.14 3.12
C THR A 115 6.74 -15.63 2.87
N ALA A 116 7.58 -15.20 1.93
CA ALA A 116 7.61 -13.81 1.49
C ALA A 116 6.24 -13.30 1.00
N ASP A 117 5.43 -14.17 0.36
CA ASP A 117 4.07 -13.83 -0.06
C ASP A 117 3.14 -13.62 1.14
N SER A 118 3.20 -14.50 2.15
CA SER A 118 2.43 -14.35 3.37
C SER A 118 2.76 -13.04 4.11
N ILE A 119 4.05 -12.66 4.17
CA ILE A 119 4.50 -11.40 4.75
C ILE A 119 4.00 -10.22 3.90
N ALA A 120 4.01 -10.34 2.57
CA ALA A 120 3.47 -9.30 1.70
C ALA A 120 1.96 -9.09 1.94
N ARG A 121 1.18 -10.19 2.06
CA ARG A 121 -0.25 -10.14 2.38
C ARG A 121 -0.50 -9.50 3.75
N LEU A 122 0.27 -9.87 4.76
CA LEU A 122 0.21 -9.27 6.10
C LEU A 122 0.53 -7.77 6.06
N ALA A 123 1.56 -7.36 5.32
CA ALA A 123 1.91 -5.95 5.17
C ALA A 123 0.78 -5.15 4.51
N HIS A 124 0.12 -5.70 3.48
CA HIS A 124 -1.05 -5.07 2.87
C HIS A 124 -2.21 -4.92 3.85
N ARG A 125 -2.60 -5.99 4.53
CA ARG A 125 -3.68 -5.95 5.53
C ARG A 125 -3.41 -4.97 6.66
N SER A 126 -2.16 -4.91 7.11
CA SER A 126 -1.76 -4.00 8.17
C SER A 126 -1.75 -2.54 7.72
N LEU A 127 -1.33 -2.25 6.48
CA LEU A 127 -1.48 -0.91 5.90
C LEU A 127 -2.95 -0.49 5.80
N ASP A 128 -3.80 -1.39 5.30
CA ASP A 128 -5.24 -1.13 5.18
C ASP A 128 -5.86 -0.88 6.57
N GLY A 129 -5.45 -1.63 7.59
CA GLY A 129 -5.86 -1.44 8.98
C GLY A 129 -5.39 -0.10 9.57
N LEU A 130 -4.14 0.30 9.33
CA LEU A 130 -3.62 1.60 9.75
C LEU A 130 -4.41 2.75 9.11
N LEU A 131 -4.69 2.65 7.81
CA LEU A 131 -5.50 3.64 7.10
C LEU A 131 -6.94 3.68 7.64
N ALA A 132 -7.54 2.52 7.94
CA ALA A 132 -8.86 2.45 8.53
C ALA A 132 -8.91 3.10 9.92
N CYS A 133 -7.91 2.81 10.78
CA CYS A 133 -7.78 3.45 12.09
C CYS A 133 -7.62 4.97 11.95
N LEU A 134 -6.69 5.43 11.10
CA LEU A 134 -6.45 6.86 10.91
C LEU A 134 -7.71 7.59 10.43
N ARG A 135 -8.46 6.99 9.49
CA ARG A 135 -9.72 7.53 9.00
C ARG A 135 -10.85 7.49 10.04
N HIS A 136 -10.79 6.56 10.99
CA HIS A 136 -11.73 6.54 12.10
C HIS A 136 -11.47 7.68 13.09
N TYR A 137 -10.20 7.96 13.40
CA TYR A 137 -9.82 9.06 14.29
C TYR A 137 -9.87 10.44 13.63
N CYS A 138 -9.67 10.50 12.31
CA CYS A 138 -9.69 11.71 11.49
C CYS A 138 -10.65 11.54 10.30
N PRO A 139 -11.98 11.69 10.50
CA PRO A 139 -12.98 11.43 9.45
C PRO A 139 -12.93 12.43 8.28
N ASP A 140 -12.36 13.62 8.49
CA ASP A 140 -12.20 14.65 7.46
C ASP A 140 -11.06 14.34 6.47
N LEU A 141 -10.28 13.29 6.72
CA LEU A 141 -9.10 12.94 5.94
C LEU A 141 -9.48 12.07 4.74
N SER A 142 -9.07 12.50 3.53
CA SER A 142 -9.22 11.68 2.33
C SER A 142 -8.30 10.45 2.39
N HIS A 143 -8.57 9.41 1.59
CA HIS A 143 -7.74 8.21 1.57
C HIS A 143 -6.29 8.50 1.14
N ASP A 144 -6.15 9.41 0.18
CA ASP A 144 -4.87 9.84 -0.37
C ASP A 144 -4.10 10.63 0.70
N ASP A 145 -4.76 11.55 1.41
CA ASP A 145 -4.16 12.30 2.52
C ASP A 145 -3.77 11.38 3.70
N ALA A 146 -4.59 10.37 4.00
CA ALA A 146 -4.31 9.40 5.07
C ALA A 146 -3.00 8.63 4.85
N LEU A 147 -2.61 8.36 3.59
CA LEU A 147 -1.33 7.74 3.27
C LEU A 147 -0.14 8.64 3.64
N TYR A 148 -0.27 9.96 3.53
CA TYR A 148 0.80 10.91 3.87
C TYR A 148 1.01 11.10 5.38
N HIS A 149 0.07 10.65 6.19
CA HIS A 149 0.10 10.79 7.64
C HIS A 149 0.55 9.50 8.38
N LEU A 150 0.89 8.45 7.63
CA LEU A 150 1.47 7.20 8.15
C LEU A 150 3.00 7.18 7.97
#